data_AF-A0A933ABW4-F1
#
_entry.id   AF-A0A933ABW4-F1
#
_cell.length_a   1.000
_cell.length_b   1.000
_cell.length_c   1.000
_cell.angle_alpha   90.00
_cell.angle_beta   90.00
_cell.angle_gamma   90.00
#
_symmetry.space_group_name_H-M   'P 1'
#
loop_
_entity.id
_entity.type
_entity.pdbx_description
1 polymer ?
#
loop_
_entity_poly.entity_id
_entity_poly.type
_entity_poly.pdbx_seq_one_letter_code
_entity_poly.pdbx_strand_id
1 'polypeptide(L)'
;MLIVLLTALLWITDTVPLPNILPNIVSTALKNVMNYIAKGFGDASAYMEDPAKRDAIRQITEDILEQYQANGNCSEVIVFAHSQGTVIAFDVLSHNPQLTKCKTLMTIGSILSPIHKMYSKDKHKVFEKPLNKPLRWLFFYARFDPGPAGPLSAEFKSQALAPAVKLEQILVDNRDTITEDHVTYSLNWGQVISRLLDEMFGPTVHHNPYYRDRRQRQIDFNERRRRVARLALWRTVTYFSLISVFGFFVGASLVSAIPATSMLNWLITKPIVGQSVKSLYRLPSAEDGSIKFVAGKRLVLQNGVLKLDPHRKSFVVDVVDRNDTPKIVPRHLDRTPQEPSPSGSLTYTTHESSLHTGVGNFVFWQPVFKHVVLPAFFTILFAIFLLIAFRFYRDILWKRSYESWHEKRHDEYKRWRETQP
;
A
#
# COMPACT_ATOMS: atom_id res chain seq x y z
N MET A 1 3.57 9.86 1.49
CA MET A 1 2.76 9.18 2.52
C MET A 1 1.83 8.11 1.92
N LEU A 2 0.99 8.46 0.92
CA LEU A 2 0.06 7.51 0.28
C LEU A 2 0.74 6.24 -0.26
N ILE A 3 1.85 6.39 -1.00
CA ILE A 3 2.61 5.25 -1.58
C ILE A 3 3.17 4.34 -0.49
N VAL A 4 3.70 4.90 0.60
CA VAL A 4 4.26 4.14 1.74
C VAL A 4 3.17 3.32 2.44
N LEU A 5 2.03 3.95 2.69
CA LEU A 5 0.86 3.29 3.25
C LEU A 5 0.38 2.18 2.31
N LEU A 6 0.29 2.46 1.01
CA LEU A 6 -0.12 1.49 -0.01
C LEU A 6 0.74 0.23 -0.01
N THR A 7 2.06 0.39 0.02
CA THR A 7 2.97 -0.75 -0.08
C THR A 7 3.04 -1.54 1.22
N ALA A 8 2.96 -0.87 2.38
CA ALA A 8 2.79 -1.55 3.67
C ALA A 8 1.49 -2.37 3.71
N LEU A 9 0.40 -1.81 3.17
CA LEU A 9 -0.92 -2.43 3.11
C LEU A 9 -0.92 -3.69 2.23
N LEU A 10 -0.36 -3.60 1.02
CA LEU A 10 -0.26 -4.72 0.08
C LEU A 10 0.57 -5.88 0.65
N TRP A 11 1.62 -5.58 1.42
CA TRP A 11 2.45 -6.61 2.06
C TRP A 11 1.75 -7.27 3.26
N ILE A 12 1.03 -6.49 4.09
CA ILE A 12 0.21 -7.02 5.19
C ILE A 12 -0.88 -7.95 4.64
N THR A 13 -1.51 -7.61 3.51
CA THR A 13 -2.52 -8.48 2.88
C THR A 13 -1.94 -9.76 2.27
N ASP A 14 -0.66 -9.75 1.89
CA ASP A 14 0.04 -10.92 1.35
C ASP A 14 0.52 -11.88 2.46
N THR A 15 0.68 -11.37 3.70
CA THR A 15 1.26 -12.13 4.83
C THR A 15 0.27 -12.45 5.94
N VAL A 16 -0.83 -11.71 6.08
CA VAL A 16 -1.84 -11.91 7.12
C VAL A 16 -3.23 -11.99 6.49
N PRO A 17 -3.96 -13.12 6.62
CA PRO A 17 -5.34 -13.21 6.19
C PRO A 17 -6.18 -12.35 7.14
N LEU A 18 -6.38 -11.08 6.79
CA LEU A 18 -7.21 -10.15 7.54
C LEU A 18 -8.62 -10.13 6.94
N PRO A 19 -9.58 -10.90 7.47
CA PRO A 19 -10.96 -10.80 7.05
C PRO A 19 -11.54 -9.45 7.50
N ASN A 20 -12.01 -8.67 6.52
CA ASN A 20 -13.12 -7.72 6.63
C ASN A 20 -12.89 -6.25 7.05
N ILE A 21 -11.68 -5.77 7.37
CA ILE A 21 -11.50 -4.35 7.82
C ILE A 21 -10.75 -3.46 6.80
N LEU A 22 -10.02 -4.06 5.84
CA LEU A 22 -9.20 -3.32 4.87
C LEU A 22 -9.77 -3.11 3.43
N PRO A 23 -11.04 -3.37 3.08
CA PRO A 23 -11.42 -3.46 1.67
C PRO A 23 -11.36 -2.14 0.91
N ASN A 24 -11.60 -0.97 1.52
CA ASN A 24 -11.75 0.27 0.74
C ASN A 24 -10.42 0.93 0.35
N ILE A 25 -9.40 0.90 1.21
CA ILE A 25 -8.08 1.48 0.90
C ILE A 25 -7.24 0.50 0.08
N VAL A 26 -7.26 -0.80 0.41
CA VAL A 26 -6.63 -1.85 -0.41
C VAL A 26 -7.30 -1.93 -1.78
N SER A 27 -8.62 -1.81 -1.88
CA SER A 27 -9.27 -1.80 -3.20
C SER A 27 -8.97 -0.55 -3.99
N THR A 28 -8.75 0.63 -3.38
CA THR A 28 -8.36 1.83 -4.14
C THR A 28 -6.92 1.72 -4.65
N ALA A 29 -6.02 1.18 -3.83
CA ALA A 29 -4.65 0.84 -4.21
C ALA A 29 -4.58 -0.19 -5.34
N LEU A 30 -5.25 -1.32 -5.13
CA LEU A 30 -5.41 -2.36 -6.14
C LEU A 30 -6.11 -1.80 -7.36
N LYS A 31 -7.16 -0.98 -7.24
CA LYS A 31 -7.80 -0.32 -8.39
C LYS A 31 -6.82 0.55 -9.14
N ASN A 32 -5.91 1.28 -8.51
CA ASN A 32 -4.93 2.08 -9.24
C ASN A 32 -3.86 1.23 -9.94
N VAL A 33 -3.40 0.15 -9.30
CA VAL A 33 -2.49 -0.83 -9.93
C VAL A 33 -3.21 -1.57 -11.06
N MET A 34 -4.44 -2.01 -10.82
CA MET A 34 -5.32 -2.65 -11.80
C MET A 34 -5.75 -1.69 -12.89
N ASN A 35 -5.89 -0.39 -12.64
CA ASN A 35 -6.16 0.64 -13.65
C ASN A 35 -4.91 0.96 -14.47
N TYR A 36 -3.72 0.91 -13.87
CA TYR A 36 -2.47 1.00 -14.61
C TYR A 36 -2.28 -0.21 -15.52
N ILE A 37 -2.53 -1.40 -14.97
CA ILE A 37 -2.57 -2.67 -15.71
C ILE A 37 -3.67 -2.64 -16.78
N ALA A 38 -4.87 -2.17 -16.47
CA ALA A 38 -6.02 -2.10 -17.40
C ALA A 38 -5.84 -1.01 -18.47
N LYS A 39 -5.19 0.12 -18.16
CA LYS A 39 -4.80 1.12 -19.16
C LYS A 39 -3.70 0.59 -20.07
N GLY A 40 -2.72 -0.13 -19.53
CA GLY A 40 -1.73 -0.86 -20.34
C GLY A 40 -2.38 -1.96 -21.18
N PHE A 41 -3.44 -2.59 -20.68
CA PHE A 41 -4.29 -3.48 -21.44
C PHE A 41 -5.28 -2.76 -22.37
N GLY A 42 -5.41 -1.43 -22.34
CA GLY A 42 -6.38 -0.74 -23.19
C GLY A 42 -6.09 -0.97 -24.68
N ASP A 43 -4.81 -0.89 -25.06
CA ASP A 43 -4.37 -1.16 -26.43
C ASP A 43 -4.46 -2.66 -26.75
N ALA A 44 -4.22 -3.54 -25.77
CA ALA A 44 -4.38 -4.97 -25.94
C ALA A 44 -5.86 -5.36 -26.11
N SER A 45 -6.75 -4.77 -25.32
CA SER A 45 -8.20 -4.90 -25.40
C SER A 45 -8.69 -4.42 -26.76
N ALA A 46 -8.19 -3.28 -27.26
CA ALA A 46 -8.51 -2.83 -28.62
C ALA A 46 -8.10 -3.87 -29.69
N TYR A 47 -6.94 -4.53 -29.53
CA TYR A 47 -6.54 -5.65 -30.41
C TYR A 47 -7.43 -6.90 -30.25
N MET A 48 -7.89 -7.19 -29.03
CA MET A 48 -8.71 -8.37 -28.75
C MET A 48 -10.17 -8.21 -29.18
N GLU A 49 -10.72 -6.99 -29.07
CA GLU A 49 -12.14 -6.68 -29.20
C GLU A 49 -12.54 -6.18 -30.59
N ASP A 50 -11.62 -5.58 -31.35
CA ASP A 50 -11.87 -5.08 -32.70
C ASP A 50 -11.20 -5.99 -33.76
N PRO A 51 -11.97 -6.86 -34.44
CA PRO A 51 -11.43 -7.76 -35.45
C PRO A 51 -10.73 -7.04 -36.60
N ALA A 52 -11.22 -5.86 -37.01
CA ALA A 52 -10.64 -5.12 -38.13
C ALA A 52 -9.26 -4.56 -37.76
N LYS A 53 -9.13 -3.99 -36.55
CA LYS A 53 -7.81 -3.54 -36.04
C LYS A 53 -6.85 -4.70 -35.86
N ARG A 54 -7.34 -5.83 -35.31
CA ARG A 54 -6.55 -7.04 -35.16
C ARG A 54 -6.00 -7.52 -36.50
N ASP A 55 -6.87 -7.69 -37.49
CA ASP A 55 -6.50 -8.22 -38.79
C ASP A 55 -5.56 -7.25 -39.53
N ALA A 56 -5.74 -5.93 -39.38
CA ALA A 56 -4.81 -4.93 -39.92
C ALA A 56 -3.41 -5.02 -39.28
N ILE A 57 -3.31 -5.10 -37.95
CA ILE A 57 -2.03 -5.23 -37.24
C ILE A 57 -1.36 -6.57 -37.57
N ARG A 58 -2.15 -7.65 -37.66
CA ARG A 58 -1.68 -8.97 -38.07
C ARG A 58 -1.09 -8.92 -39.47
N GLN A 59 -1.82 -8.38 -40.45
CA GLN A 59 -1.37 -8.27 -41.83
C GLN A 59 -0.04 -7.50 -41.95
N ILE A 60 0.06 -6.34 -41.29
CA ILE A 60 1.31 -5.55 -41.28
C ILE A 60 2.49 -6.37 -40.74
N THR A 61 2.25 -7.14 -39.68
CA THR A 61 3.29 -7.98 -39.06
C THR A 61 3.66 -9.17 -39.95
N GLU A 62 2.66 -9.80 -40.59
CA GLU A 62 2.84 -10.88 -41.56
C GLU A 62 3.66 -10.41 -42.76
N ASP A 63 3.31 -9.28 -43.37
CA ASP A 63 4.01 -8.71 -44.53
C ASP A 63 5.50 -8.47 -44.25
N ILE A 64 5.83 -7.97 -43.06
CA ILE A 64 7.21 -7.74 -42.62
C ILE A 64 7.96 -9.08 -42.48
N LEU A 65 7.35 -10.08 -41.83
CA LEU A 65 7.98 -11.39 -41.63
C LEU A 65 8.13 -12.13 -42.97
N GLU A 66 7.18 -11.98 -43.87
CA GLU A 66 7.23 -12.53 -45.23
C GLU A 66 8.35 -11.88 -46.05
N GLN A 67 8.53 -10.55 -45.97
CA GLN A 67 9.66 -9.86 -46.61
C GLN A 67 11.01 -10.40 -46.12
N TYR A 68 11.20 -10.53 -44.80
CA TYR A 68 12.44 -11.07 -44.26
C TYR A 68 12.65 -12.52 -44.68
N GLN A 69 11.60 -13.35 -44.65
CA GLN A 69 11.69 -14.74 -45.07
C GLN A 69 11.99 -14.89 -46.57
N ALA A 70 11.42 -14.03 -47.42
CA ALA A 70 11.62 -14.05 -48.86
C ALA A 70 13.03 -13.62 -49.27
N ASN A 71 13.76 -12.92 -48.39
CA ASN A 71 15.16 -12.60 -48.62
C ASN A 71 16.01 -13.89 -48.69
N GLY A 72 16.64 -14.12 -49.84
CA GLY A 72 17.48 -15.30 -50.09
C GLY A 72 18.66 -15.45 -49.12
N ASN A 73 19.10 -14.35 -48.50
CA ASN A 73 20.19 -14.34 -47.52
C ASN A 73 19.72 -14.57 -46.08
N CYS A 74 18.41 -14.59 -45.83
CA CYS A 74 17.86 -14.89 -44.50
C CYS A 74 17.72 -16.41 -44.34
N SER A 75 18.49 -17.01 -43.44
CA SER A 75 18.37 -18.44 -43.08
C SER A 75 17.30 -18.68 -42.01
N GLU A 76 17.15 -17.73 -41.08
CA GLU A 76 16.26 -17.81 -39.93
C GLU A 76 15.72 -16.42 -39.58
N VAL A 77 14.47 -16.40 -39.12
CA VAL A 77 13.83 -15.24 -38.48
C VAL A 77 13.59 -15.58 -37.01
N ILE A 78 14.08 -14.70 -36.12
CA ILE A 78 13.84 -14.76 -34.68
C ILE A 78 12.91 -13.62 -34.30
N VAL A 79 11.77 -13.95 -33.70
CA VAL A 79 10.76 -12.97 -33.30
C VAL A 79 10.92 -12.62 -31.82
N PHE A 80 11.16 -11.35 -31.54
CA PHE A 80 11.21 -10.81 -30.17
C PHE A 80 9.93 -10.03 -29.88
N ALA A 81 9.31 -10.32 -28.75
CA ALA A 81 8.07 -9.69 -28.36
C ALA A 81 8.04 -9.39 -26.85
N HIS A 82 7.54 -8.22 -26.49
CA HIS A 82 7.38 -7.78 -25.10
C HIS A 82 5.94 -7.34 -24.83
N SER A 83 5.43 -7.64 -23.63
CA SER A 83 4.10 -7.23 -23.20
C SER A 83 3.02 -7.56 -24.25
N GLN A 84 2.22 -6.60 -24.71
CA GLN A 84 1.20 -6.80 -25.75
C GLN A 84 1.74 -7.37 -27.07
N GLY A 85 2.98 -7.05 -27.44
CA GLY A 85 3.59 -7.60 -28.64
C GLY A 85 3.64 -9.14 -28.63
N THR A 86 3.59 -9.78 -27.45
CA THR A 86 3.57 -11.24 -27.35
C THR A 86 2.26 -11.84 -27.83
N VAL A 87 1.15 -11.12 -27.67
CA VAL A 87 -0.17 -11.53 -28.19
C VAL A 87 -0.17 -11.46 -29.70
N ILE A 88 0.32 -10.33 -30.25
CA ILE A 88 0.40 -10.09 -31.69
C ILE A 88 1.30 -11.14 -32.35
N ALA A 89 2.51 -11.33 -31.82
CA ALA A 89 3.45 -12.32 -32.33
C ALA A 89 2.89 -13.75 -32.26
N PHE A 90 2.22 -14.10 -31.17
CA PHE A 90 1.58 -15.41 -31.04
C PHE A 90 0.47 -15.59 -32.08
N ASP A 91 -0.40 -14.59 -32.23
CA ASP A 91 -1.54 -14.60 -33.16
C ASP A 91 -1.07 -14.75 -34.62
N VAL A 92 -0.12 -13.92 -35.05
CA VAL A 92 0.51 -13.96 -36.38
C VAL A 92 1.13 -15.33 -36.66
N LEU A 93 1.96 -15.84 -35.76
CA LEU A 93 2.67 -17.11 -35.98
C LEU A 93 1.73 -18.33 -35.96
N SER A 94 0.57 -18.21 -35.30
CA SER A 94 -0.46 -19.25 -35.27
C SER A 94 -1.37 -19.22 -36.50
N HIS A 95 -1.58 -18.05 -37.10
CA HIS A 95 -2.42 -17.88 -38.28
C HIS A 95 -1.69 -18.06 -39.61
N ASN A 96 -0.37 -17.82 -39.65
CA ASN A 96 0.44 -17.93 -40.85
C ASN A 96 1.50 -19.05 -40.73
N PRO A 97 1.14 -20.31 -41.06
CA PRO A 97 2.07 -21.43 -41.08
C PRO A 97 3.12 -21.34 -42.21
N GLN A 98 2.92 -20.46 -43.21
CA GLN A 98 3.87 -20.26 -44.32
C GLN A 98 5.14 -19.54 -43.87
N LEU A 99 5.13 -18.88 -42.70
CA LEU A 99 6.30 -18.30 -42.04
C LEU A 99 7.25 -19.38 -41.49
N THR A 100 7.77 -20.23 -42.38
CA THR A 100 8.59 -21.41 -42.08
C THR A 100 10.01 -21.08 -41.60
N LYS A 101 10.56 -19.90 -41.94
CA LYS A 101 11.86 -19.43 -41.43
C LYS A 101 11.77 -18.81 -40.05
N CYS A 102 10.57 -18.52 -39.53
CA CYS A 102 10.39 -18.14 -38.13
C CYS A 102 10.60 -19.37 -37.23
N LYS A 103 11.84 -19.60 -36.78
CA LYS A 103 12.21 -20.80 -35.99
C LYS A 103 12.21 -20.57 -34.49
N THR A 104 12.37 -19.31 -34.07
CA THR A 104 12.47 -18.96 -32.66
C THR A 104 11.53 -17.79 -32.33
N LEU A 105 10.71 -17.97 -31.28
CA LEU A 105 9.90 -16.92 -30.67
C LEU A 105 10.42 -16.66 -29.27
N MET A 106 10.72 -15.41 -28.95
CA MET A 106 11.16 -14.98 -27.63
C MET A 106 10.18 -13.97 -27.08
N THR A 107 9.41 -14.37 -26.07
CA THR A 107 8.43 -13.51 -25.41
C THR A 107 8.91 -13.11 -24.04
N ILE A 108 8.80 -11.82 -23.72
CA ILE A 108 9.30 -11.22 -22.49
C ILE A 108 8.14 -10.52 -21.78
N GLY A 109 7.89 -10.86 -20.51
CA GLY A 109 6.77 -10.26 -19.77
C GLY A 109 5.43 -10.47 -20.47
N SER A 110 5.22 -11.66 -21.05
CA SER A 110 4.07 -11.95 -21.91
C SER A 110 2.75 -11.78 -21.17
N ILE A 111 1.78 -11.12 -21.80
CA ILE A 111 0.43 -10.97 -21.27
C ILE A 111 -0.56 -12.03 -21.79
N LEU A 112 -0.05 -13.09 -22.45
CA LEU A 112 -0.86 -14.16 -23.02
C LEU A 112 -1.73 -14.88 -21.98
N SER A 113 -1.18 -15.18 -20.79
CA SER A 113 -1.91 -15.89 -19.73
C SER A 113 -3.12 -15.10 -19.22
N PRO A 114 -3.00 -13.83 -18.80
CA PRO A 114 -4.18 -13.04 -18.42
C PRO A 114 -5.18 -12.87 -19.55
N ILE A 115 -4.72 -12.59 -20.78
CA ILE A 115 -5.61 -12.38 -21.92
C ILE A 115 -6.36 -13.67 -22.25
N HIS A 116 -5.70 -14.82 -22.26
CA HIS A 116 -6.37 -16.10 -22.45
C HIS A 116 -7.42 -16.33 -21.37
N LYS A 117 -7.12 -16.08 -20.09
CA LYS A 117 -8.11 -16.20 -19.01
C LYS A 117 -9.30 -15.24 -19.15
N MET A 118 -9.05 -14.01 -19.60
CA MET A 118 -10.10 -13.00 -19.77
C MET A 118 -11.01 -13.32 -20.96
N TYR A 119 -10.45 -13.85 -22.05
CA TYR A 119 -11.15 -13.97 -23.34
C TYR A 119 -11.42 -15.41 -23.80
N SER A 120 -11.04 -16.45 -23.03
CA SER A 120 -11.28 -17.85 -23.39
C SER A 120 -12.76 -18.24 -23.39
N LYS A 121 -13.59 -17.57 -22.58
CA LYS A 121 -15.03 -17.84 -22.49
C LYS A 121 -15.81 -17.38 -23.73
N ASP A 122 -15.37 -16.28 -24.34
CA ASP A 122 -16.09 -15.63 -25.43
C ASP A 122 -15.60 -16.09 -26.82
N LYS A 123 -14.83 -17.19 -26.88
CA LYS A 123 -14.25 -17.74 -28.12
C LYS A 123 -13.53 -16.68 -28.97
N HIS A 124 -12.73 -15.81 -28.35
CA HIS A 124 -11.97 -14.81 -29.11
C HIS A 124 -11.02 -15.47 -30.12
N LYS A 125 -11.04 -14.97 -31.36
CA LYS A 125 -10.32 -15.55 -32.50
C LYS A 125 -8.79 -15.60 -32.35
N VAL A 126 -8.21 -14.81 -31.43
CA VAL A 126 -6.75 -14.77 -31.21
C VAL A 126 -6.18 -16.13 -30.78
N PHE A 127 -6.98 -16.94 -30.06
CA PHE A 127 -6.58 -18.28 -29.64
C PHE A 127 -7.34 -19.38 -30.37
N GLU A 128 -8.03 -19.05 -31.47
CA GLU A 128 -8.80 -20.03 -32.26
C GLU A 128 -7.87 -21.04 -32.94
N LYS A 129 -6.68 -20.59 -33.35
CA LYS A 129 -5.65 -21.45 -33.94
C LYS A 129 -4.52 -21.67 -32.95
N PRO A 130 -4.16 -22.93 -32.66
CA PRO A 130 -2.96 -23.19 -31.88
C PRO A 130 -1.72 -22.84 -32.70
N LEU A 131 -0.64 -22.48 -32.01
CA LEU A 131 0.68 -22.35 -32.62
C LEU A 131 1.13 -23.74 -33.08
N ASN A 132 1.02 -24.00 -34.38
CA ASN A 132 1.02 -25.35 -34.95
C ASN A 132 2.21 -25.65 -35.87
N LYS A 133 3.32 -24.92 -35.71
CA LYS A 133 4.54 -25.13 -36.49
C LYS A 133 5.74 -25.49 -35.62
N PRO A 134 6.74 -26.22 -36.15
CA PRO A 134 8.00 -26.46 -35.46
C PRO A 134 8.69 -25.13 -35.13
N LEU A 135 8.67 -24.77 -33.86
CA LEU A 135 9.16 -23.51 -33.34
C LEU A 135 9.72 -23.73 -31.94
N ARG A 136 10.85 -23.09 -31.65
CA ARG A 136 11.35 -22.98 -30.28
C ARG A 136 10.81 -21.71 -29.66
N TRP A 137 10.11 -21.84 -28.52
CA TRP A 137 9.52 -20.70 -27.83
C TRP A 137 10.21 -20.50 -26.47
N LEU A 138 10.93 -19.39 -26.34
CA LEU A 138 11.56 -18.96 -25.09
C LEU A 138 10.67 -17.92 -24.39
N PHE A 139 10.10 -18.29 -23.25
CA PHE A 139 9.20 -17.45 -22.49
C PHE A 139 9.85 -16.95 -21.19
N PHE A 140 10.24 -15.67 -21.17
CA PHE A 140 10.82 -15.01 -20.00
C PHE A 140 9.74 -14.36 -19.16
N TYR A 141 9.73 -14.67 -17.87
CA TYR A 141 8.83 -14.06 -16.89
C TYR A 141 9.56 -13.81 -15.58
N ALA A 142 9.13 -12.79 -14.85
CA ALA A 142 9.65 -12.45 -13.53
C ALA A 142 8.57 -12.72 -12.49
N ARG A 143 8.99 -12.99 -11.25
CA ARG A 143 8.07 -13.41 -10.19
C ARG A 143 6.95 -12.41 -9.92
N PHE A 144 7.28 -11.13 -9.93
CA PHE A 144 6.33 -10.07 -9.60
C PHE A 144 5.85 -9.31 -10.83
N ASP A 145 6.16 -9.75 -12.04
CA ASP A 145 5.61 -9.10 -13.23
C ASP A 145 4.10 -9.38 -13.33
N PRO A 146 3.23 -8.34 -13.26
CA PRO A 146 1.78 -8.51 -13.35
C PRO A 146 1.31 -8.98 -14.74
N GLY A 147 2.14 -8.85 -15.78
CA GLY A 147 1.80 -9.27 -17.14
C GLY A 147 1.70 -10.80 -17.30
N PRO A 148 2.78 -11.56 -17.11
CA PRO A 148 2.75 -13.03 -17.16
C PRO A 148 2.10 -13.65 -15.93
N ALA A 149 2.23 -13.01 -14.76
CA ALA A 149 1.78 -13.53 -13.47
C ALA A 149 2.25 -14.97 -13.18
N GLY A 150 3.46 -15.31 -13.67
CA GLY A 150 4.05 -16.65 -13.55
C GLY A 150 4.17 -17.42 -14.88
N PRO A 151 4.39 -18.74 -14.81
CA PRO A 151 4.46 -19.59 -16.00
C PRO A 151 3.10 -19.68 -16.71
N LEU A 152 3.11 -20.00 -18.01
CA LEU A 152 1.93 -20.35 -18.79
C LEU A 152 1.20 -21.53 -18.13
N SER A 153 -0.12 -21.39 -18.00
CA SER A 153 -0.96 -22.41 -17.37
C SER A 153 -0.96 -23.71 -18.18
N ALA A 154 -1.23 -24.84 -17.52
CA ALA A 154 -1.39 -26.13 -18.19
C ALA A 154 -2.51 -26.07 -19.26
N GLU A 155 -3.61 -25.41 -18.90
CA GLU A 155 -4.75 -25.17 -19.79
C GLU A 155 -4.34 -24.42 -21.07
N PHE A 156 -3.65 -23.27 -20.93
CA PHE A 156 -3.16 -22.51 -22.07
C PHE A 156 -2.29 -23.38 -22.98
N LYS A 157 -1.32 -24.11 -22.40
CA LYS A 157 -0.42 -24.98 -23.17
C LYS A 157 -1.19 -26.05 -23.95
N SER A 158 -2.19 -26.68 -23.33
CA SER A 158 -2.99 -27.73 -24.00
C SER A 158 -3.86 -27.21 -25.14
N GLN A 159 -4.35 -25.97 -25.05
CA GLN A 159 -5.25 -25.40 -26.06
C GLN A 159 -4.49 -24.66 -27.17
N ALA A 160 -3.43 -23.96 -26.80
CA ALA A 160 -2.77 -22.99 -27.66
C ALA A 160 -1.49 -23.53 -28.32
N LEU A 161 -0.96 -24.69 -27.91
CA LEU A 161 0.32 -25.21 -28.42
C LEU A 161 0.19 -26.61 -29.01
N ALA A 162 0.66 -26.76 -30.26
CA ALA A 162 0.85 -28.06 -30.85
C ALA A 162 2.11 -28.76 -30.28
N PRO A 163 2.19 -30.10 -30.34
CA PRO A 163 3.37 -30.86 -29.89
C PRO A 163 4.69 -30.46 -30.56
N ALA A 164 4.63 -29.87 -31.76
CA ALA A 164 5.82 -29.41 -32.49
C ALA A 164 6.50 -28.17 -31.86
N VAL A 165 5.81 -27.45 -30.97
CA VAL A 165 6.36 -26.26 -30.30
C VAL A 165 7.19 -26.69 -29.09
N LYS A 166 8.48 -26.33 -29.10
CA LYS A 166 9.39 -26.55 -27.96
C LYS A 166 9.38 -25.33 -27.06
N LEU A 167 8.50 -25.33 -26.05
CA LEU A 167 8.38 -24.26 -25.07
C LEU A 167 9.40 -24.42 -23.92
N GLU A 168 10.23 -23.40 -23.72
CA GLU A 168 11.11 -23.22 -22.55
C GLU A 168 10.63 -22.02 -21.73
N GLN A 169 10.21 -22.26 -20.49
CA GLN A 169 9.76 -21.20 -19.59
C GLN A 169 10.88 -20.82 -18.62
N ILE A 170 11.32 -19.57 -18.66
CA ILE A 170 12.52 -19.07 -18.00
C ILE A 170 12.11 -18.04 -16.95
N LEU A 171 12.19 -18.43 -15.68
CA LEU A 171 12.06 -17.50 -14.57
C LEU A 171 13.32 -16.64 -14.48
N VAL A 172 13.15 -15.32 -14.48
CA VAL A 172 14.24 -14.36 -14.30
C VAL A 172 14.09 -13.57 -12.99
N ASP A 173 15.22 -13.31 -12.33
CA ASP A 173 15.30 -12.48 -11.13
C ASP A 173 15.45 -11.02 -11.60
N ASN A 174 14.33 -10.30 -11.79
CA ASN A 174 14.36 -8.96 -12.36
C ASN A 174 14.64 -7.87 -11.31
N ARG A 175 13.63 -7.15 -10.81
CA ARG A 175 13.73 -6.13 -9.75
C ARG A 175 13.01 -6.55 -8.47
N ASP A 176 12.30 -7.67 -8.53
CA ASP A 176 11.38 -8.18 -7.52
C ASP A 176 10.39 -7.10 -7.06
N THR A 177 9.75 -6.46 -8.03
CA THR A 177 8.64 -5.52 -7.76
C THR A 177 7.54 -5.60 -8.80
N ILE A 178 6.31 -5.40 -8.35
CA ILE A 178 5.12 -5.35 -9.21
C ILE A 178 5.22 -4.25 -10.28
N THR A 179 5.80 -3.11 -9.94
CA THR A 179 5.83 -1.94 -10.82
C THR A 179 7.00 -1.94 -11.81
N GLU A 180 8.17 -2.47 -11.42
CA GLU A 180 9.38 -2.38 -12.25
C GLU A 180 9.61 -3.67 -13.04
N ASP A 181 9.16 -4.84 -12.57
CA ASP A 181 9.49 -6.12 -13.22
C ASP A 181 8.99 -6.18 -14.67
N HIS A 182 7.84 -5.58 -14.97
CA HIS A 182 7.29 -5.58 -16.33
C HIS A 182 8.11 -4.75 -17.32
N VAL A 183 8.69 -3.63 -16.87
CA VAL A 183 9.29 -2.61 -17.76
C VAL A 183 10.82 -2.65 -17.79
N THR A 184 11.47 -3.38 -16.88
CA THR A 184 12.94 -3.37 -16.77
C THR A 184 13.64 -4.64 -17.27
N TYR A 185 12.98 -5.48 -18.08
CA TYR A 185 13.62 -6.66 -18.66
C TYR A 185 14.86 -6.33 -19.50
N SER A 186 14.83 -5.19 -20.20
CA SER A 186 15.96 -4.68 -20.98
C SER A 186 17.20 -4.37 -20.12
N LEU A 187 16.99 -4.14 -18.82
CA LEU A 187 18.06 -3.92 -17.84
C LEU A 187 18.54 -5.23 -17.21
N ASN A 188 17.97 -6.38 -17.58
CA ASN A 188 18.38 -7.70 -17.12
C ASN A 188 19.40 -8.35 -18.06
N TRP A 189 20.60 -7.79 -18.05
CA TRP A 189 21.70 -8.26 -18.90
C TRP A 189 22.09 -9.71 -18.68
N GLY A 190 22.17 -10.16 -17.42
CA GLY A 190 22.73 -11.48 -17.09
C GLY A 190 21.80 -12.65 -17.40
N GLN A 191 20.50 -12.42 -17.58
CA GLN A 191 19.52 -13.49 -17.83
C GLN A 191 18.72 -13.29 -19.11
N VAL A 192 18.34 -12.05 -19.41
CA VAL A 192 17.46 -11.74 -20.55
C VAL A 192 18.32 -11.34 -21.74
N ILE A 193 19.06 -10.23 -21.66
CA ILE A 193 19.81 -9.73 -22.83
C ILE A 193 20.89 -10.71 -23.27
N SER A 194 21.67 -11.29 -22.36
CA SER A 194 22.67 -12.28 -22.74
C SER A 194 22.07 -13.47 -23.47
N ARG A 195 20.85 -13.89 -23.08
CA ARG A 195 20.17 -14.98 -23.76
C ARG A 195 19.63 -14.55 -25.12
N LEU A 196 19.08 -13.34 -25.24
CA LEU A 196 18.69 -12.78 -26.55
C LEU A 196 19.88 -12.77 -27.51
N LEU A 197 21.03 -12.29 -27.05
CA LEU A 197 22.25 -12.25 -27.87
C LEU A 197 22.75 -13.64 -28.26
N ASP A 198 22.73 -14.61 -27.34
CA ASP A 198 23.09 -15.99 -27.66
C ASP A 198 22.20 -16.58 -28.77
N GLU A 199 20.90 -16.27 -28.75
CA GLU A 199 19.96 -16.75 -29.77
C GLU A 199 20.16 -16.00 -31.10
N MET A 200 20.43 -14.69 -31.07
CA MET A 200 20.67 -13.89 -32.29
C MET A 200 21.96 -14.26 -33.01
N PHE A 201 23.05 -14.49 -32.28
CA PHE A 201 24.38 -14.65 -32.86
C PHE A 201 24.88 -16.10 -32.86
N GLY A 202 24.17 -17.02 -32.19
CA GLY A 202 24.51 -18.43 -32.14
C GLY A 202 25.96 -18.67 -31.67
N PRO A 203 26.70 -19.63 -32.23
CA PRO A 203 28.10 -19.90 -31.85
C PRO A 203 29.06 -18.72 -32.08
N THR A 204 28.73 -17.81 -33.01
CA THR A 204 29.56 -16.61 -33.28
C THR A 204 29.42 -15.55 -32.19
N VAL A 205 28.53 -15.76 -31.22
CA VAL A 205 28.33 -14.86 -30.09
C VAL A 205 29.65 -14.59 -29.34
N HIS A 206 30.61 -15.50 -29.33
CA HIS A 206 31.92 -15.28 -28.70
C HIS A 206 32.67 -14.05 -29.22
N HIS A 207 32.40 -13.60 -30.45
CA HIS A 207 32.97 -12.38 -31.02
C HIS A 207 32.20 -11.13 -30.64
N ASN A 208 31.01 -11.24 -30.06
CA ASN A 208 30.22 -10.11 -29.61
C ASN A 208 30.83 -9.55 -28.30
N PRO A 209 31.14 -8.26 -28.22
CA PRO A 209 31.73 -7.65 -27.01
C PRO A 209 30.76 -7.64 -25.82
N TYR A 210 29.47 -7.87 -26.07
CA TYR A 210 28.44 -8.07 -25.05
C TYR A 210 28.28 -9.54 -24.64
N TYR A 211 28.96 -10.47 -25.32
CA TYR A 211 28.95 -11.86 -24.92
C TYR A 211 29.60 -12.03 -23.56
N ARG A 212 28.91 -12.82 -22.74
CA ARG A 212 29.36 -13.22 -21.42
C ARG A 212 29.51 -14.72 -21.49
N ASP A 213 30.71 -15.22 -21.25
CA ASP A 213 30.88 -16.66 -21.10
C ASP A 213 29.98 -17.20 -19.98
N ARG A 214 29.77 -18.51 -19.96
CA ARG A 214 28.86 -19.14 -18.99
C ARG A 214 29.23 -18.83 -17.54
N ARG A 215 30.52 -18.71 -17.23
CA ARG A 215 31.01 -18.39 -15.88
C ARG A 215 30.69 -16.94 -15.52
N GLN A 216 30.96 -15.99 -16.41
CA GLN A 216 30.67 -14.59 -16.20
C GLN A 216 29.16 -14.34 -16.09
N ARG A 217 28.34 -15.03 -16.88
CA ARG A 217 26.87 -15.01 -16.72
C ARG A 217 26.44 -15.48 -15.34
N GLN A 218 27.05 -16.56 -14.83
CA GLN A 218 26.74 -17.06 -13.49
C GLN A 218 27.16 -16.05 -12.40
N ILE A 219 28.31 -15.38 -12.57
CA ILE A 219 28.76 -14.31 -11.67
C ILE A 219 27.75 -13.15 -11.69
N ASP A 220 27.41 -12.63 -12.87
CA ASP A 220 26.45 -11.54 -13.04
C ASP A 220 25.07 -11.89 -12.44
N PHE A 221 24.64 -13.13 -12.64
CA PHE A 221 23.41 -13.68 -12.08
C PHE A 221 23.45 -13.67 -10.55
N ASN A 222 24.52 -14.21 -9.95
CA ASN A 222 24.69 -14.25 -8.50
C ASN A 222 24.78 -12.83 -7.89
N GLU A 223 25.50 -11.92 -8.54
CA GLU A 223 25.59 -10.52 -8.14
C GLU A 223 24.24 -9.80 -8.24
N ARG A 224 23.47 -10.07 -9.29
CA ARG A 224 22.12 -9.55 -9.44
C ARG A 224 21.22 -10.06 -8.32
N ARG A 225 21.21 -11.37 -8.05
CA ARG A 225 20.47 -11.95 -6.91
C ARG A 225 20.82 -11.29 -5.60
N ARG A 226 22.11 -11.08 -5.31
CA ARG A 226 22.56 -10.36 -4.11
C ARG A 226 22.09 -8.90 -4.08
N ARG A 227 22.07 -8.20 -5.23
CA ARG A 227 21.54 -6.83 -5.32
C ARG A 227 20.03 -6.80 -5.08
N VAL A 228 19.28 -7.68 -5.71
CA VAL A 228 17.83 -7.78 -5.56
C VAL A 228 17.47 -8.17 -4.12
N ALA A 229 18.14 -9.17 -3.54
CA ALA A 229 17.95 -9.56 -2.15
C ALA A 229 18.27 -8.42 -1.16
N ARG A 230 19.37 -7.68 -1.38
CA ARG A 230 19.68 -6.48 -0.57
C ARG A 230 18.60 -5.42 -0.72
N LEU A 231 18.13 -5.14 -1.93
CA LEU A 231 17.05 -4.17 -2.16
C LEU A 231 15.75 -4.61 -1.49
N ALA A 232 15.39 -5.89 -1.59
CA ALA A 232 14.24 -6.47 -0.91
C ALA A 232 14.36 -6.34 0.61
N LEU A 233 15.51 -6.72 1.19
CA LEU A 233 15.79 -6.56 2.62
C LEU A 233 15.65 -5.10 3.07
N TRP A 234 16.26 -4.17 2.35
CA TRP A 234 16.19 -2.74 2.68
C TRP A 234 14.77 -2.18 2.57
N ARG A 235 14.00 -2.61 1.55
CA ARG A 235 12.57 -2.28 1.43
C ARG A 235 11.82 -2.80 2.65
N THR A 236 12.01 -4.06 3.02
CA THR A 236 11.40 -4.68 4.20
C THR A 236 11.72 -3.91 5.48
N VAL A 237 13.00 -3.60 5.74
CA VAL A 237 13.42 -2.79 6.89
C VAL A 237 12.74 -1.43 6.88
N THR A 238 12.76 -0.73 5.75
CA THR A 238 12.12 0.58 5.58
C THR A 238 10.63 0.51 5.90
N TYR A 239 9.93 -0.52 5.42
CA TYR A 239 8.51 -0.71 5.71
C TYR A 239 8.24 -0.99 7.18
N PHE A 240 8.99 -1.89 7.81
CA PHE A 240 8.83 -2.16 9.25
C PHE A 240 9.11 -0.92 10.10
N SER A 241 10.12 -0.12 9.75
CA SER A 241 10.37 1.15 10.42
C SER A 241 9.18 2.10 10.30
N LEU A 242 8.56 2.21 9.13
CA LEU A 242 7.39 3.07 8.92
C LEU A 242 6.16 2.59 9.68
N ILE A 243 5.90 1.28 9.69
CA ILE A 243 4.81 0.67 10.45
C ILE A 243 5.01 0.90 11.95
N SER A 244 6.22 0.69 12.47
CA SER A 244 6.54 0.91 13.88
C SER A 244 6.37 2.36 14.30
N VAL A 245 6.85 3.31 13.48
CA VAL A 245 6.67 4.75 13.72
C VAL A 245 5.18 5.10 13.72
N PHE A 246 4.43 4.61 12.74
CA PHE A 246 2.98 4.86 12.66
C PHE A 246 2.23 4.26 13.87
N GLY A 247 2.52 3.00 14.22
CA GLY A 247 1.92 2.31 15.36
C GLY A 247 2.22 3.01 16.69
N PHE A 248 3.44 3.51 16.87
CA PHE A 248 3.80 4.32 18.03
C PHE A 248 2.94 5.58 18.14
N PHE A 249 2.73 6.31 17.03
CA PHE A 249 1.91 7.52 17.04
C PHE A 249 0.43 7.26 17.27
N VAL A 250 -0.12 6.21 16.65
CA VAL A 250 -1.52 5.82 16.91
C VAL A 250 -1.68 5.42 18.37
N GLY A 251 -0.75 4.63 18.92
CA GLY A 251 -0.73 4.25 20.33
C GLY A 251 -0.65 5.47 21.26
N ALA A 252 0.28 6.39 21.02
CA ALA A 252 0.43 7.62 21.80
C ALA A 252 -0.81 8.53 21.72
N SER A 253 -1.44 8.62 20.54
CA SER A 253 -2.67 9.39 20.35
C SER A 253 -3.85 8.75 21.09
N LEU A 254 -3.96 7.43 21.08
CA LEU A 254 -5.00 6.72 21.83
C LEU A 254 -4.81 6.87 23.34
N VAL A 255 -3.58 6.75 23.84
CA VAL A 255 -3.28 6.94 25.27
C VAL A 255 -3.56 8.38 25.71
N SER A 256 -3.22 9.38 24.89
CA SER A 256 -3.50 10.79 25.20
C SER A 256 -4.97 11.18 25.09
N ALA A 257 -5.76 10.44 24.29
CA ALA A 257 -7.21 10.62 24.20
C ALA A 257 -7.98 10.06 25.40
N ILE A 258 -7.37 9.18 26.21
CA ILE A 258 -7.95 8.73 27.47
C ILE A 258 -7.80 9.88 28.48
N PRO A 259 -8.90 10.45 29.02
CA PRO A 259 -8.80 11.46 30.05
C PRO A 259 -7.93 10.94 31.20
N ALA A 260 -6.99 11.74 31.69
CA ALA A 260 -6.07 11.32 32.75
C ALA A 260 -6.79 10.73 33.98
N THR A 261 -8.00 11.22 34.26
CA THR A 261 -8.91 10.72 35.30
C THR A 261 -9.42 9.31 35.03
N SER A 262 -9.71 8.96 33.77
CA SER A 262 -10.14 7.61 33.35
C SER A 262 -8.99 6.61 33.43
N MET A 263 -7.76 7.02 33.06
CA MET A 263 -6.57 6.18 33.18
C MET A 263 -6.20 5.95 34.65
N LEU A 264 -6.28 6.98 35.49
CA LEU A 264 -6.05 6.87 36.92
C LEU A 264 -7.09 5.98 37.61
N ASN A 265 -8.39 6.15 37.29
CA ASN A 265 -9.44 5.26 37.80
C ASN A 265 -9.25 3.81 37.34
N TRP A 266 -8.82 3.58 36.10
CA TRP A 266 -8.49 2.24 35.60
C TRP A 266 -7.28 1.63 36.32
N LEU A 267 -6.22 2.41 36.57
CA LEU A 267 -5.02 1.95 37.30
C LEU A 267 -5.33 1.65 38.77
N ILE A 268 -6.16 2.47 39.43
CA ILE A 268 -6.57 2.27 40.83
C ILE A 268 -7.49 1.05 41.00
N THR A 269 -8.31 0.73 39.99
CA THR A 269 -9.25 -0.40 40.05
C THR A 269 -8.61 -1.76 39.71
N LYS A 270 -7.39 -1.79 39.17
CA LYS A 270 -6.65 -3.05 38.96
C LYS A 270 -5.95 -3.49 40.25
N PRO A 271 -6.18 -4.73 40.74
CA PRO A 271 -5.78 -5.16 42.08
C PRO A 271 -4.27 -5.08 42.36
N ILE A 272 -3.44 -5.29 41.33
CA ILE A 272 -1.97 -5.28 41.47
C ILE A 272 -1.40 -3.84 41.53
N VAL A 273 -1.95 -2.91 40.75
CA VAL A 273 -1.47 -1.52 40.69
C VAL A 273 -2.10 -0.67 41.80
N GLY A 274 -3.36 -0.94 42.15
CA GLY A 274 -4.08 -0.24 43.21
C GLY A 274 -3.45 -0.38 44.60
N GLN A 275 -2.80 -1.52 44.91
CA GLN A 275 -2.08 -1.67 46.19
C GLN A 275 -0.79 -0.85 46.25
N SER A 276 -0.02 -0.80 45.16
CA SER A 276 1.23 -0.03 45.09
C SER A 276 1.00 1.48 45.03
N VAL A 277 -0.05 1.93 44.34
CA VAL A 277 -0.40 3.37 44.30
C VAL A 277 -0.95 3.86 45.64
N LYS A 278 -1.72 3.02 46.36
CA LYS A 278 -2.20 3.33 47.72
C LYS A 278 -1.09 3.34 48.78
N SER A 279 0.02 2.63 48.56
CA SER A 279 1.16 2.67 49.49
C SER A 279 2.07 3.89 49.24
N LEU A 280 2.21 4.32 47.98
CA LEU A 280 3.00 5.49 47.58
C LEU A 280 2.32 6.83 47.91
N TYR A 281 1.01 6.93 47.67
CA TYR A 281 0.22 8.05 48.16
C TYR A 281 -0.39 7.62 49.49
N ARG A 282 0.19 8.05 50.62
CA ARG A 282 -0.50 8.04 51.92
C ARG A 282 -1.75 8.90 51.83
N LEU A 283 -2.78 8.39 51.16
CA LEU A 283 -4.11 8.95 51.21
C LEU A 283 -4.52 8.84 52.69
N PRO A 284 -4.82 9.97 53.35
CA PRO A 284 -5.16 9.94 54.77
C PRO A 284 -6.32 8.96 54.97
N SER A 285 -6.14 8.02 55.90
CA SER A 285 -7.26 7.22 56.37
C SER A 285 -8.32 8.19 56.85
N ALA A 286 -9.54 8.01 56.36
CA ALA A 286 -10.69 8.80 56.76
C ALA A 286 -11.05 8.44 58.20
N GLU A 287 -10.34 9.01 59.17
CA GLU A 287 -10.71 8.98 60.58
C GLU A 287 -11.43 10.27 61.01
N ASP A 288 -11.28 11.37 60.28
CA ASP A 288 -12.10 12.56 60.49
C ASP A 288 -13.28 12.56 59.53
N GLY A 289 -14.49 12.57 60.10
CA GLY A 289 -15.81 12.51 59.46
C GLY A 289 -16.16 13.68 58.50
N SER A 290 -15.22 14.07 57.65
CA SER A 290 -15.41 15.02 56.57
C SER A 290 -15.96 14.33 55.32
N ILE A 291 -17.14 14.77 54.90
CA ILE A 291 -17.83 14.31 53.69
C ILE A 291 -17.06 14.83 52.47
N LYS A 292 -16.38 13.94 51.73
CA LYS A 292 -15.82 14.29 50.41
C LYS A 292 -16.87 14.15 49.32
N PHE A 293 -17.09 15.24 48.59
CA PHE A 293 -17.95 15.25 47.40
C PHE A 293 -17.22 14.59 46.23
N VAL A 294 -17.72 13.44 45.78
CA VAL A 294 -17.34 12.87 44.49
C VAL A 294 -18.33 13.40 43.45
N ALA A 295 -17.84 14.26 42.56
CA ALA A 295 -18.50 14.66 41.31
C ALA A 295 -20.03 14.85 41.41
N GLY A 296 -20.47 15.92 42.07
CA GLY A 296 -21.85 16.44 41.94
C GLY A 296 -22.97 15.54 42.46
N LYS A 297 -22.68 14.47 43.21
CA LYS A 297 -23.71 13.63 43.82
C LYS A 297 -23.57 13.59 45.34
N ARG A 298 -24.68 13.77 46.05
CA ARG A 298 -24.73 13.70 47.52
C ARG A 298 -24.71 12.24 47.94
N LEU A 299 -23.76 11.89 48.81
CA LEU A 299 -23.75 10.61 49.50
C LEU A 299 -24.41 10.78 50.87
N VAL A 300 -25.22 9.80 51.26
CA VAL A 300 -25.92 9.75 52.55
C VAL A 300 -25.41 8.54 53.31
N LEU A 301 -25.06 8.73 54.58
CA LEU A 301 -24.63 7.65 55.45
C LEU A 301 -25.87 6.89 55.94
N GLN A 302 -26.06 5.65 55.47
CA GLN A 302 -27.10 4.75 55.97
C GLN A 302 -26.43 3.52 56.57
N ASN A 303 -26.68 3.28 57.87
CA ASN A 303 -26.15 2.14 58.63
C ASN A 303 -24.61 2.02 58.55
N GLY A 304 -23.91 3.14 58.66
CA GLY A 304 -22.44 3.18 58.60
C GLY A 304 -21.85 3.03 57.19
N VAL A 305 -22.68 2.94 56.14
CA VAL A 305 -22.24 2.82 54.74
C VAL A 305 -22.72 4.04 53.94
N LEU A 306 -21.80 4.72 53.25
CA LEU A 306 -22.12 5.83 52.34
C LEU A 306 -22.82 5.28 51.08
N LYS A 307 -24.06 5.70 50.84
CA LYS A 307 -24.85 5.36 49.65
C LYS A 307 -25.23 6.62 48.87
N LEU A 308 -25.42 6.48 47.55
CA LEU A 308 -25.91 7.54 46.67
C LEU A 308 -27.40 7.81 46.94
N ASP A 309 -27.78 9.08 47.18
CA ASP A 309 -29.18 9.47 47.38
C ASP A 309 -29.96 9.40 46.05
N PRO A 310 -30.97 8.50 45.92
CA PRO A 310 -31.68 8.30 44.67
C PRO A 310 -32.85 9.28 44.45
N HIS A 311 -33.19 10.16 45.41
CA HIS A 311 -34.50 10.85 45.41
C HIS A 311 -34.50 12.37 45.16
N ARG A 312 -33.41 13.01 44.74
CA ARG A 312 -33.42 14.45 44.37
C ARG A 312 -32.92 14.73 42.95
N LYS A 313 -33.71 15.47 42.16
CA LYS A 313 -33.42 15.89 40.77
C LYS A 313 -33.21 17.40 40.56
N SER A 314 -33.25 18.23 41.61
CA SER A 314 -32.96 19.67 41.49
C SER A 314 -32.36 20.24 42.77
N PHE A 315 -31.50 21.25 42.62
CA PHE A 315 -30.95 22.03 43.72
C PHE A 315 -31.49 23.45 43.68
N VAL A 316 -31.98 23.94 44.83
CA VAL A 316 -31.96 25.36 45.20
C VAL A 316 -30.74 25.53 46.09
N VAL A 317 -29.89 26.49 45.77
CA VAL A 317 -28.73 26.86 46.60
C VAL A 317 -29.25 27.85 47.65
N ASP A 318 -29.54 27.38 48.85
CA ASP A 318 -29.68 28.27 50.00
C ASP A 318 -28.29 28.53 50.58
N VAL A 319 -27.83 29.77 50.44
CA VAL A 319 -26.68 30.29 51.18
C VAL A 319 -27.15 30.53 52.61
N VAL A 320 -26.86 29.60 53.51
CA VAL A 320 -27.06 29.80 54.95
C VAL A 320 -25.84 30.56 55.47
N ASP A 321 -26.04 31.84 55.75
CA ASP A 321 -25.08 32.65 56.50
C ASP A 321 -25.04 32.16 57.96
N ARG A 322 -23.84 32.07 58.52
CA ARG A 322 -23.55 31.29 59.73
C ARG A 322 -23.66 32.10 61.03
N ASN A 323 -24.43 33.19 61.02
CA ASN A 323 -24.68 34.00 62.20
C ASN A 323 -26.10 34.55 62.15
N ASP A 324 -27.05 33.87 62.79
CA ASP A 324 -28.22 34.59 63.29
C ASP A 324 -28.78 33.97 64.57
N THR A 325 -28.96 34.86 65.55
CA THR A 325 -29.46 34.58 66.89
C THR A 325 -30.99 34.68 66.89
N PRO A 326 -31.70 33.86 67.70
CA PRO A 326 -33.16 33.88 67.70
C PRO A 326 -33.68 35.10 68.48
N LYS A 327 -34.28 36.07 67.78
CA LYS A 327 -35.10 37.12 68.41
C LYS A 327 -36.54 36.65 68.56
N ILE A 328 -36.96 36.55 69.82
CA ILE A 328 -38.33 36.38 70.29
C ILE A 328 -39.11 37.68 70.05
N VAL A 329 -40.26 37.62 69.39
CA VAL A 329 -41.26 38.71 69.35
C VAL A 329 -42.65 38.10 69.59
N PRO A 330 -43.50 38.69 70.47
CA PRO A 330 -44.68 38.02 70.99
C PRO A 330 -45.92 38.19 70.10
N ARG A 331 -46.82 37.19 70.23
CA ARG A 331 -48.21 37.18 69.75
C ARG A 331 -49.01 38.33 70.35
N HIS A 332 -49.71 39.09 69.51
CA HIS A 332 -51.00 39.65 69.88
C HIS A 332 -52.02 39.36 68.77
N LEU A 333 -53.14 38.75 69.18
CA LEU A 333 -54.36 38.63 68.40
C LEU A 333 -55.07 39.99 68.37
N ASP A 334 -55.62 40.37 67.22
CA ASP A 334 -57.00 40.88 67.16
C ASP A 334 -57.62 40.75 65.76
N ARG A 335 -58.96 40.80 65.75
CA ARG A 335 -59.89 40.18 64.79
C ARG A 335 -60.31 41.07 63.60
N THR A 336 -60.39 40.45 62.40
CA THR A 336 -61.45 40.51 61.34
C THR A 336 -61.93 41.87 60.74
N PRO A 337 -62.73 41.89 59.65
CA PRO A 337 -62.39 41.53 58.26
C PRO A 337 -62.82 42.63 57.25
N GLN A 338 -62.16 42.77 56.09
CA GLN A 338 -62.78 43.49 54.97
C GLN A 338 -62.24 43.08 53.59
N GLU A 339 -63.15 43.22 52.64
CA GLU A 339 -63.32 42.70 51.28
C GLU A 339 -62.23 42.96 50.22
N PRO A 340 -62.34 42.32 49.02
CA PRO A 340 -61.21 42.12 48.12
C PRO A 340 -61.04 43.26 47.11
N SER A 341 -59.80 43.46 46.66
CA SER A 341 -59.55 44.12 45.37
C SER A 341 -58.30 43.58 44.67
N PRO A 342 -58.27 43.63 43.33
CA PRO A 342 -57.37 42.84 42.50
C PRO A 342 -56.10 43.64 42.18
N SER A 343 -54.94 43.02 42.34
CA SER A 343 -53.69 43.58 41.82
C SER A 343 -52.87 42.50 41.13
N GLY A 344 -52.75 42.63 39.81
CA GLY A 344 -51.99 41.74 38.95
C GLY A 344 -50.50 41.73 39.27
N SER A 345 -49.90 40.55 39.18
CA SER A 345 -48.45 40.39 39.23
C SER A 345 -47.86 40.48 37.83
N LEU A 346 -47.10 41.54 37.56
CA LEU A 346 -46.14 41.63 36.47
C LEU A 346 -44.97 40.69 36.75
N THR A 347 -44.78 39.68 35.91
CA THR A 347 -43.59 38.82 35.91
C THR A 347 -42.52 39.45 35.03
N TYR A 348 -41.44 39.96 35.64
CA TYR A 348 -40.23 40.34 34.91
C TYR A 348 -39.30 39.12 34.78
N THR A 349 -39.15 38.60 33.56
CA THR A 349 -38.12 37.62 33.21
C THR A 349 -36.87 38.37 32.77
N THR A 350 -35.86 38.46 33.64
CA THR A 350 -34.52 38.92 33.25
C THR A 350 -33.81 37.80 32.50
N HIS A 351 -33.68 37.95 31.18
CA HIS A 351 -32.77 37.16 30.36
C HIS A 351 -31.33 37.67 30.58
N GLU A 352 -30.59 37.03 31.50
CA GLU A 352 -29.13 37.15 31.51
C GLU A 352 -28.56 36.27 30.39
N SER A 353 -28.16 36.92 29.30
CA SER A 353 -27.35 36.32 28.25
C SER A 353 -25.91 36.12 28.76
N SER A 354 -25.60 34.91 29.23
CA SER A 354 -24.24 34.49 29.60
C SER A 354 -23.39 34.22 28.35
N LEU A 355 -22.91 35.30 27.75
CA LEU A 355 -21.94 35.29 26.64
C LEU A 355 -20.50 35.18 27.19
N HIS A 356 -20.19 34.11 27.92
CA HIS A 356 -18.83 33.81 28.40
C HIS A 356 -18.53 32.30 28.37
N THR A 357 -18.45 31.71 27.17
CA THR A 357 -17.92 30.33 27.00
C THR A 357 -16.87 30.19 25.89
N GLY A 358 -16.43 31.29 25.25
CA GLY A 358 -15.55 31.22 24.09
C GLY A 358 -14.04 31.07 24.34
N VAL A 359 -13.53 31.43 25.53
CA VAL A 359 -12.06 31.59 25.73
C VAL A 359 -11.42 30.45 26.53
N GLY A 360 -12.21 29.66 27.27
CA GLY A 360 -11.68 28.59 28.14
C GLY A 360 -11.15 27.36 27.40
N ASN A 361 -11.59 27.12 26.16
CA ASN A 361 -11.19 25.91 25.42
C ASN A 361 -9.78 26.00 24.84
N PHE A 362 -9.23 27.19 24.60
CA PHE A 362 -7.93 27.33 23.93
C PHE A 362 -6.73 26.98 24.83
N VAL A 363 -6.86 27.20 26.14
CA VAL A 363 -5.80 26.88 27.12
C VAL A 363 -5.66 25.37 27.32
N PHE A 364 -6.75 24.60 27.18
CA PHE A 364 -6.74 23.15 27.38
C PHE A 364 -6.02 22.38 26.25
N TRP A 365 -5.98 22.93 25.03
CA TRP A 365 -5.33 22.29 23.89
C TRP A 365 -3.83 22.58 23.78
N GLN A 366 -3.30 23.61 24.45
CA GLN A 366 -1.88 23.97 24.35
C GLN A 366 -0.92 22.82 24.74
N PRO A 367 -1.15 22.07 25.83
CA PRO A 367 -0.28 20.96 26.21
C PRO A 367 -0.38 19.80 25.22
N VAL A 368 -1.59 19.45 24.76
CA VAL A 368 -1.80 18.38 23.77
C VAL A 368 -1.13 18.73 22.45
N PHE A 369 -1.29 19.97 21.98
CA PHE A 369 -0.67 20.43 20.75
C PHE A 369 0.87 20.42 20.85
N LYS A 370 1.44 20.96 21.94
CA LYS A 370 2.89 21.03 22.14
C LYS A 370 3.55 19.68 22.39
N HIS A 371 2.91 18.79 23.15
CA HIS A 371 3.54 17.54 23.60
C HIS A 371 3.16 16.31 22.79
N VAL A 372 2.09 16.38 21.98
CA VAL A 372 1.62 15.24 21.17
C VAL A 372 1.64 15.59 19.68
N VAL A 373 0.96 16.66 19.28
CA VAL A 373 0.79 16.99 17.85
C VAL A 373 2.10 17.45 17.21
N LEU A 374 2.82 18.36 17.85
CA LEU A 374 4.04 18.93 17.30
C LEU A 374 5.18 17.89 17.15
N PRO A 375 5.48 17.02 18.15
CA PRO A 375 6.47 15.96 17.99
C PRO A 375 6.10 14.92 16.93
N ALA A 376 4.80 14.58 16.84
CA ALA A 376 4.29 13.68 15.80
C ALA A 376 4.47 14.27 14.40
N PHE A 377 4.15 15.55 14.22
CA PHE A 377 4.35 16.26 12.97
C PHE A 377 5.84 16.26 12.54
N PHE A 378 6.77 16.59 13.45
CA PHE A 378 8.19 16.59 13.14
C PHE A 378 8.75 15.19 12.86
N THR A 379 8.26 14.15 13.53
CA THR A 379 8.72 12.79 13.27
C THR A 379 8.17 12.26 11.95
N ILE A 380 6.93 12.59 11.59
CA ILE A 380 6.37 12.28 10.26
C ILE A 380 7.18 13.00 9.17
N LEU A 381 7.47 14.29 9.35
CA LEU A 381 8.31 15.05 8.42
C LEU A 381 9.72 14.44 8.31
N PHE A 382 10.32 14.05 9.42
CA PHE A 382 11.63 13.41 9.44
C PHE A 382 11.62 12.04 8.73
N ALA A 383 10.59 11.22 8.95
CA ALA A 383 10.41 9.96 8.25
C ALA A 383 10.21 10.17 6.73
N ILE A 384 9.42 11.18 6.34
CA ILE A 384 9.26 11.56 4.92
C ILE A 384 10.59 12.04 4.33
N PHE A 385 11.34 12.86 5.06
CA PHE A 385 12.66 13.34 4.65
C PHE A 385 13.63 12.17 4.45
N LEU A 386 13.70 11.23 5.40
CA LEU A 386 14.54 10.04 5.28
C LEU A 386 14.16 9.19 4.06
N LEU A 387 12.87 9.04 3.76
CA LEU A 387 12.42 8.33 2.57
C LEU A 387 12.81 9.04 1.27
N ILE A 388 12.69 10.38 1.22
CA ILE A 388 13.09 11.18 0.06
C ILE A 388 14.60 11.12 -0.12
N ALA A 389 15.37 11.38 0.94
CA ALA A 389 16.82 11.31 0.94
C ALA A 389 17.30 9.91 0.54
N PHE A 390 16.64 8.86 1.02
CA PHE A 390 16.94 7.48 0.65
C PHE A 390 16.64 7.19 -0.81
N ARG A 391 15.49 7.65 -1.34
CA ARG A 391 15.18 7.52 -2.77
C ARG A 391 16.23 8.22 -3.62
N PHE A 392 16.62 9.44 -3.25
CA PHE A 392 17.68 10.18 -3.92
C PHE A 392 19.02 9.45 -3.84
N TYR A 393 19.43 8.99 -2.66
CA TYR A 393 20.69 8.27 -2.48
C TYR A 393 20.73 6.97 -3.29
N ARG A 394 19.63 6.21 -3.27
CA ARG A 394 19.46 4.99 -4.08
C ARG A 394 19.55 5.31 -5.57
N ASP A 395 18.84 6.33 -6.03
CA ASP A 395 18.81 6.69 -7.45
C ASP A 395 20.18 7.22 -7.89
N ILE A 396 20.91 7.94 -7.04
CA ILE A 396 22.30 8.38 -7.28
C ILE A 396 23.26 7.19 -7.36
N LEU A 397 23.21 6.27 -6.40
CA LEU A 397 24.07 5.08 -6.41
C LEU A 397 23.76 4.17 -7.60
N TRP A 398 22.48 3.98 -7.90
CA TRP A 398 22.04 3.17 -9.03
C TRP A 398 22.44 3.84 -10.35
N LYS A 399 22.17 5.13 -10.50
CA LYS A 399 22.55 5.91 -11.69
C LYS A 399 24.06 5.89 -11.89
N ARG A 400 24.88 6.16 -10.86
CA ARG A 400 26.35 6.08 -10.97
C ARG A 400 26.84 4.68 -11.34
N SER A 401 26.29 3.64 -10.71
CA SER A 401 26.67 2.26 -11.04
C SER A 401 26.23 1.86 -12.44
N TYR A 402 25.07 2.33 -12.89
CA TYR A 402 24.50 2.01 -14.18
C TYR A 402 25.19 2.78 -15.31
N GLU A 403 25.39 4.09 -15.15
CA GLU A 403 26.11 4.96 -16.08
C GLU A 403 27.56 4.52 -16.21
N SER A 404 28.28 4.31 -15.11
CA SER A 404 29.65 3.81 -15.16
C SER A 404 29.73 2.45 -15.87
N TRP A 405 28.75 1.58 -15.65
CA TRP A 405 28.68 0.30 -16.35
C TRP A 405 28.36 0.47 -17.84
N HIS A 406 27.42 1.35 -18.20
CA HIS A 406 27.03 1.60 -19.58
C HIS A 406 28.12 2.32 -20.37
N GLU A 407 28.76 3.34 -19.80
CA GLU A 407 29.88 4.06 -20.40
C GLU A 407 31.04 3.10 -20.66
N LYS A 408 31.44 2.32 -19.65
CA LYS A 408 32.49 1.31 -19.82
C LYS A 408 32.16 0.33 -20.95
N ARG A 409 30.90 -0.09 -21.06
CA ARG A 409 30.45 -1.02 -22.11
C ARG A 409 30.34 -0.38 -23.48
N HIS A 410 29.93 0.88 -23.54
CA HIS A 410 29.91 1.66 -24.77
C HIS A 410 31.32 1.85 -25.32
N ASP A 411 32.29 2.11 -24.44
CA ASP A 411 33.70 2.24 -24.79
C ASP A 411 34.33 0.90 -25.18
N GLU A 412 33.95 -0.21 -24.52
CA GLU A 412 34.32 -1.56 -24.96
C GLU A 412 33.75 -1.88 -26.35
N TYR A 413 32.50 -1.51 -26.63
CA TYR A 413 31.88 -1.72 -27.93
C TYR A 413 32.49 -0.86 -29.03
N LYS A 414 32.75 0.43 -28.76
CA LYS A 414 33.43 1.32 -29.70
C LYS A 414 34.80 0.76 -30.09
N ARG A 415 35.61 0.38 -29.10
CA ARG A 415 36.92 -0.24 -29.34
C ARG A 415 36.79 -1.53 -30.13
N TRP A 416 35.84 -2.39 -29.78
CA TRP A 416 35.61 -3.61 -30.54
C TRP A 416 35.24 -3.32 -32.00
N ARG A 417 34.35 -2.36 -32.26
CA ARG A 417 33.93 -1.97 -33.61
C ARG A 417 35.09 -1.42 -34.44
N GLU A 418 35.98 -0.65 -33.82
CA GLU A 418 37.19 -0.12 -34.47
C GLU A 418 38.22 -1.22 -34.80
N THR A 419 38.15 -2.38 -34.13
CA THR A 419 39.05 -3.52 -34.38
C THR A 419 38.51 -4.56 -35.38
N GLN A 420 37.26 -4.43 -35.83
CA GLN A 420 36.71 -5.33 -36.85
C GLN A 420 37.15 -4.87 -38.25
N PRO A 421 37.69 -5.77 -39.09
CA PRO A 421 38.14 -5.47 -40.44
C PRO A 421 37.01 -5.15 -41.42
#